data_AF-A0A328B6B2-F1
#
_entry.id   AF-A0A328B6B2-F1
#
_cell.length_a   1.000
_cell.length_b   1.000
_cell.length_c   1.000
_cell.angle_alpha   90.00
_cell.angle_beta   90.00
_cell.angle_gamma   90.00
#
_symmetry.space_group_name_H-M   'P 1'
#
loop_
_entity.id
_entity.type
_entity.pdbx_description
1 polymer ?
#
loop_
_entity_poly.entity_id
_entity_poly.type
_entity_poly.pdbx_seq_one_letter_code
_entity_poly.pdbx_strand_id
1 'polypeptide(L)'
;MNANIERLKLIFIAVFAVAVVGVVVWQVGWAMPAKKCGEAKKWWDPAERVCATPILISDITGRVITDKKGLEEAKKALGRPTAPAPAAAPPVARP
;
A
#
# COMPACT_ATOMS: atom_id res chain seq x y z
N MET A 1 37.56 -37.22 5.63
CA MET A 1 36.17 -36.89 5.24
C MET A 1 35.81 -37.63 3.97
N ASN A 2 34.61 -38.21 3.88
CA ASN A 2 34.11 -38.81 2.63
C ASN A 2 33.71 -37.69 1.65
N ALA A 3 34.29 -37.68 0.44
CA ALA A 3 34.06 -36.63 -0.55
C ALA A 3 32.58 -36.48 -0.95
N ASN A 4 31.82 -37.58 -0.91
CA ASN A 4 30.39 -37.56 -1.23
C ASN A 4 29.57 -36.84 -0.15
N ILE A 5 29.93 -37.03 1.13
CA ILE A 5 29.27 -36.35 2.26
C ILE A 5 29.53 -34.84 2.21
N GLU A 6 30.76 -34.42 1.90
CA GLU A 6 31.11 -33.00 1.78
C GLU A 6 30.37 -32.32 0.61
N ARG A 7 30.26 -32.97 -0.55
CA ARG A 7 29.48 -32.42 -1.68
C ARG A 7 28.00 -32.29 -1.34
N LEU A 8 27.41 -33.29 -0.71
CA LEU A 8 25.99 -33.25 -0.34
C LEU A 8 25.72 -32.11 0.66
N LYS A 9 26.57 -31.96 1.68
CA LYS A 9 26.50 -30.86 2.65
C LYS A 9 26.52 -29.49 1.95
N LEU A 10 27.45 -29.28 1.02
CA LEU A 10 27.57 -28.02 0.29
C LEU A 10 26.34 -27.72 -0.57
N ILE A 11 25.75 -28.72 -1.22
CA ILE A 11 24.51 -28.56 -2.00
C ILE A 11 23.36 -28.13 -1.08
N PHE A 12 23.20 -28.78 0.08
CA PHE A 12 22.16 -28.40 1.04
C PHE A 12 22.33 -26.96 1.53
N ILE A 13 23.56 -26.57 1.88
CA ILE A 13 23.85 -25.19 2.30
C ILE A 13 23.53 -24.20 1.18
N ALA A 14 23.91 -24.52 -0.07
CA ALA A 14 23.64 -23.66 -1.22
C ALA A 14 22.13 -23.48 -1.45
N VAL A 15 21.36 -24.58 -1.45
CA VAL A 15 19.90 -24.53 -1.62
C VAL A 15 19.24 -23.74 -0.49
N PHE A 16 19.66 -23.99 0.75
CA PHE A 16 19.18 -23.25 1.91
C PHE A 16 19.45 -21.75 1.78
N ALA A 17 20.68 -21.37 1.41
CA ALA A 17 21.04 -19.97 1.22
C ALA A 17 20.19 -19.31 0.13
N VAL A 18 19.97 -19.97 -1.00
CA VAL A 18 19.11 -19.46 -2.09
C VAL A 18 17.67 -19.28 -1.61
N ALA A 19 17.12 -20.25 -0.87
CA ALA A 19 15.77 -20.14 -0.31
C ALA A 19 15.64 -18.95 0.65
N VAL A 20 16.61 -18.76 1.55
CA VAL A 20 16.63 -17.62 2.48
C VAL A 20 16.66 -16.30 1.71
N VAL A 21 17.52 -16.17 0.69
CA VAL A 21 17.58 -14.97 -0.15
C VAL A 21 16.24 -14.72 -0.82
N GLY A 22 15.59 -15.77 -1.37
CA GLY A 22 14.26 -15.65 -1.98
C GLY A 22 13.21 -15.10 -1.00
N VAL A 23 13.19 -15.59 0.23
CA VAL A 23 12.28 -15.09 1.29
C VAL A 23 12.58 -13.63 1.64
N VAL A 24 13.85 -13.25 1.75
CA VAL A 24 14.25 -11.87 2.05
C VAL A 24 13.80 -10.92 0.93
N VAL A 25 14.02 -11.28 -0.33
CA VAL A 25 13.58 -10.48 -1.49
C VAL A 25 12.06 -10.30 -1.47
N TRP A 26 11.30 -11.37 -1.19
CA TRP A 26 9.85 -11.29 -1.07
C TRP A 26 9.40 -10.38 0.09
N GLN A 27 10.04 -10.51 1.26
CA GLN A 27 9.73 -9.68 2.43
C GLN A 27 9.95 -8.20 2.15
N VAL A 28 11.07 -7.85 1.50
CA VAL A 28 11.41 -6.47 1.17
C VAL A 28 10.52 -5.92 0.05
N GLY A 29 10.24 -6.74 -0.97
CA GLY A 29 9.47 -6.28 -2.14
C GLY A 29 7.96 -6.19 -1.92
N TRP A 30 7.39 -7.01 -1.02
CA TRP A 30 5.93 -7.09 -0.85
C TRP A 30 5.48 -6.96 0.59
N ALA A 31 6.00 -7.77 1.51
CA ALA A 31 5.44 -7.85 2.85
C ALA A 31 5.66 -6.56 3.67
N MET A 32 6.87 -5.98 3.63
CA MET A 32 7.17 -4.73 4.32
C MET A 32 6.41 -3.54 3.73
N PRO A 33 6.41 -3.29 2.40
CA PRO A 33 5.59 -2.25 1.79
C PRO A 33 4.10 -2.38 2.10
N ALA A 34 3.55 -3.61 2.04
CA ALA A 34 2.16 -3.86 2.38
C ALA A 34 1.83 -3.47 3.82
N LYS A 35 2.67 -3.88 4.78
CA LYS A 35 2.51 -3.50 6.20
C LYS A 35 2.55 -1.98 6.38
N LYS A 36 3.56 -1.31 5.80
CA LYS A 36 3.72 0.14 5.89
C LYS A 36 2.53 0.90 5.29
N CYS A 37 1.99 0.40 4.18
CA CYS A 37 0.83 0.97 3.53
C CYS A 37 -0.45 0.81 4.37
N GLY A 38 -0.65 -0.37 4.97
CA GLY A 38 -1.77 -0.61 5.89
C GLY A 38 -1.68 0.24 7.16
N GLU A 39 -0.49 0.41 7.74
CA GLU A 39 -0.24 1.32 8.88
C GLU A 39 -0.62 2.78 8.53
N ALA A 40 -0.40 3.19 7.28
CA ALA A 40 -0.77 4.50 6.77
C ALA A 40 -2.26 4.65 6.41
N LYS A 41 -3.12 3.66 6.74
CA LYS A 41 -4.53 3.58 6.32
C LYS A 41 -4.75 3.71 4.80
N LYS A 42 -3.77 3.27 4.03
CA LYS A 42 -3.81 3.25 2.57
C LYS A 42 -4.03 1.83 2.06
N TRP A 43 -4.33 1.71 0.77
CA TRP A 43 -4.53 0.42 0.11
C TRP A 43 -3.23 -0.04 -0.55
N TRP A 44 -2.78 -1.26 -0.26
CA TRP A 44 -1.62 -1.85 -0.92
C TRP A 44 -2.03 -2.60 -2.20
N ASP A 45 -1.47 -2.22 -3.34
CA ASP A 45 -1.61 -2.97 -4.59
C ASP A 45 -0.40 -3.91 -4.78
N PRO A 46 -0.59 -5.24 -4.70
CA PRO A 46 0.51 -6.20 -4.85
C PRO A 46 1.01 -6.36 -6.29
N ALA A 47 0.23 -5.97 -7.31
CA ALA A 47 0.58 -6.13 -8.71
C ALA A 47 1.56 -5.02 -9.15
N GLU A 48 1.16 -3.77 -8.91
CA GLU A 48 1.95 -2.57 -9.23
C GLU A 48 2.99 -2.26 -8.14
N ARG A 49 2.89 -2.91 -6.96
CA ARG A 49 3.71 -2.64 -5.77
C ARG A 49 3.61 -1.18 -5.30
N VAL A 50 2.43 -0.59 -5.41
CA VAL A 50 2.16 0.80 -5.03
C VAL A 50 1.20 0.89 -3.86
N CYS A 51 1.38 1.93 -3.06
CA CYS A 51 0.49 2.26 -1.95
C CYS A 51 -0.51 3.34 -2.42
N ALA A 52 -1.72 2.90 -2.77
CA ALA A 52 -2.79 3.75 -3.27
C ALA A 52 -3.54 4.46 -2.13
N THR A 53 -3.95 5.69 -2.37
CA THR A 53 -4.75 6.46 -1.40
C THR A 53 -6.22 6.34 -1.75
N PRO A 54 -7.08 5.87 -0.84
CA PRO A 54 -8.52 5.82 -1.10
C PRO A 54 -9.09 7.23 -1.24
N ILE A 55 -9.96 7.42 -2.21
CA ILE A 55 -10.67 8.68 -2.49
C ILE A 55 -12.17 8.48 -2.32
N LEU A 56 -12.91 9.52 -1.92
CA LEU A 56 -14.37 9.43 -1.86
C LEU A 56 -14.97 9.45 -3.27
N ILE A 57 -16.02 8.66 -3.49
CA ILE A 57 -16.86 8.79 -4.70
C ILE A 57 -17.37 10.23 -4.85
N SER A 58 -17.67 10.91 -3.75
CA SER A 58 -18.11 12.31 -3.74
C SER A 58 -17.07 13.29 -4.25
N ASP A 59 -15.77 13.03 -4.03
CA ASP A 59 -14.68 13.86 -4.57
C ASP A 59 -14.58 13.73 -6.10
N ILE A 60 -14.94 12.57 -6.65
CA ILE A 60 -14.89 12.29 -8.10
C ILE A 60 -16.17 12.80 -8.79
N THR A 61 -17.33 12.51 -8.20
CA THR A 61 -18.64 12.74 -8.83
C THR A 61 -19.22 14.13 -8.53
N GLY A 62 -18.61 14.89 -7.62
CA GLY A 62 -19.12 16.20 -7.17
C GLY A 62 -20.42 16.11 -6.35
N ARG A 63 -20.96 14.91 -6.13
CA ARG A 63 -22.13 14.69 -5.27
C ARG A 63 -21.66 14.65 -3.82
N VAL A 64 -21.66 15.81 -3.18
CA VAL A 64 -21.34 15.94 -1.76
C VAL A 64 -22.28 15.08 -0.93
N ILE A 65 -21.74 14.40 0.08
CA ILE A 65 -22.56 13.76 1.11
C ILE A 65 -23.25 14.89 1.87
N THR A 66 -24.57 15.03 1.68
CA THR A 66 -25.40 16.06 2.33
C THR A 66 -25.47 15.86 3.84
N ASP A 67 -25.32 14.62 4.30
CA ASP A 67 -25.30 14.26 5.71
C ASP A 67 -23.93 14.52 6.33
N LYS A 68 -23.84 15.56 7.18
CA LYS A 68 -22.62 15.92 7.91
C LYS A 68 -22.02 14.73 8.67
N LYS A 69 -22.87 13.88 9.26
CA LYS A 69 -22.44 12.69 9.99
C LYS A 69 -21.76 11.66 9.08
N GLY A 70 -22.34 11.38 7.91
CA GLY A 70 -21.77 10.45 6.93
C GLY A 70 -20.47 10.96 6.31
N LEU A 71 -20.35 12.27 6.12
CA LEU A 71 -19.13 12.90 5.61
C LEU A 71 -17.97 12.80 6.62
N GLU A 72 -18.24 13.06 7.90
CA GLU A 72 -17.22 12.96 8.96
C GLU A 72 -16.80 11.51 9.22
N GLU A 73 -17.72 10.55 9.17
CA GLU A 73 -17.41 9.12 9.26
C GLU A 73 -16.55 8.65 8.07
N ALA A 74 -16.87 9.10 6.85
CA ALA A 74 -16.09 8.78 5.66
C ALA A 74 -14.67 9.40 5.70
N LYS A 75 -14.53 10.65 6.15
CA LYS A 75 -13.22 11.27 6.37
C LYS A 75 -12.39 10.54 7.43
N LYS A 76 -13.02 10.12 8.53
CA LYS A 76 -12.38 9.35 9.60
C LYS A 76 -11.90 7.98 9.12
N ALA A 77 -12.67 7.31 8.27
CA ALA A 77 -12.28 6.04 7.65
C ALA A 77 -11.03 6.20 6.77
N LEU A 78 -10.91 7.32 6.06
CA LEU A 78 -9.75 7.66 5.22
C LEU A 78 -8.53 8.18 6.00
N GLY A 79 -8.66 8.40 7.31
CA GLY A 79 -7.59 8.99 8.12
C GLY A 79 -7.23 10.42 7.71
N ARG A 80 -8.10 11.13 6.98
CA ARG A 80 -7.88 12.51 6.57
C ARG A 80 -8.19 13.41 7.77
N PRO A 81 -7.22 14.15 8.35
CA PRO A 81 -7.57 15.20 9.29
C PRO A 81 -8.51 16.18 8.57
N THR A 82 -9.42 16.81 9.32
CA THR A 82 -10.40 17.79 8.84
C THR A 82 -9.68 18.99 8.23
N ALA A 83 -9.12 18.83 7.04
CA ALA A 83 -8.50 19.90 6.28
C ALA A 83 -9.63 20.78 5.73
N PRO A 84 -9.48 22.12 5.75
CA PRO A 84 -10.50 23.03 5.26
C PRO A 84 -10.84 22.69 3.81
N ALA A 85 -12.10 22.91 3.43
CA ALA A 85 -12.56 22.79 2.06
C ALA A 85 -11.51 23.41 1.10
N PRO A 86 -11.19 22.76 -0.03
CA PRO A 86 -10.44 23.43 -1.08
C PRO A 86 -11.11 24.78 -1.34
N ALA A 87 -10.35 25.86 -1.17
CA ALA A 87 -10.82 27.19 -1.54
C ALA A 87 -11.43 27.09 -2.94
N ALA A 88 -12.68 27.54 -3.05
CA ALA A 88 -13.49 27.45 -4.26
C ALA A 88 -12.62 27.70 -5.50
N ALA A 89 -12.60 26.71 -6.41
CA ALA A 89 -11.97 26.92 -7.71
C ALA A 89 -12.56 28.20 -8.33
N PRO A 90 -11.73 29.13 -8.82
CA PRO A 90 -12.23 30.35 -9.43
C PRO A 90 -13.16 30.00 -10.59
N PRO A 91 -14.26 30.75 -10.78
CA PRO A 91 -15.25 30.44 -11.80
C PRO A 91 -14.59 30.41 -13.18
N VAL A 92 -14.66 29.26 -13.84
CA VAL A 92 -14.25 29.11 -15.23
C VAL A 92 -15.18 29.99 -16.06
N ALA A 93 -14.66 31.13 -16.53
CA ALA A 93 -15.33 31.94 -17.53
C ALA A 93 -15.50 31.09 -18.80
N ARG A 94 -16.75 30.87 -19.19
CA ARG A 94 -17.08 30.23 -20.48
C ARG A 94 -16.98 31.31 -21.58
N PRO A 95 -16.46 30.98 -22.77
CA PRO A 95 -16.44 31.90 -23.91
C PRO A 95 -17.85 32.24 -24.41
#